data_AF-A0A2E0L894-F1
#
_entry.id   AF-A0A2E0L894-F1
#
_cell.length_a   1.000
_cell.length_b   1.000
_cell.length_c   1.000
_cell.angle_alpha   90.00
_cell.angle_beta   90.00
_cell.angle_gamma   90.00
#
_symmetry.space_group_name_H-M   'P 1'
#
loop_
_entity.id
_entity.type
_entity.pdbx_description
1 polymer ?
#
loop_
_entity_poly.entity_id
_entity_poly.type
_entity_poly.pdbx_seq_one_letter_code
_entity_poly.pdbx_strand_id
1 'polypeptide(L)'
;MNQSDSQQMMIDRFAGWGQNQPSVRAMLLTSSRTVPNGVVDVLSDYDVILVTTDIQPYHAHRGWLSDFGRVLTLYRDPILPEGGFETSGYIVQYEEGLKIDFTLWPVAYMRQIVDADQLPAELDAGYLVLLDKYNLTSGLRPPSYQAYIPTPPTETQYQEAIEVFFLDTIYMAKYLWREDMVAAKHMLDHFIKHEHLIPMLTWHFEITRHWTVKPSLFGRRLKHWLRPDLWDKLAVTYTGFDLQANWTALFDTIDLYRLTAIEVGENLGYAYPHDLEQRVQAYIQKIRHLDR
;
A
#
# COMPACT_ATOMS: atom_id res chain seq x y z
N MET A 1 -19.25 -2.92 -23.99
CA MET A 1 -17.89 -3.50 -24.06
C MET A 1 -17.61 -4.08 -22.69
N ASN A 2 -17.30 -5.37 -22.56
CA ASN A 2 -17.04 -5.95 -21.25
C ASN A 2 -15.64 -5.53 -20.78
N GLN A 3 -15.36 -5.63 -19.48
CA GLN A 3 -14.09 -5.18 -18.89
C GLN A 3 -12.86 -5.86 -19.50
N SER A 4 -12.98 -7.14 -19.87
CA SER A 4 -11.96 -7.91 -20.58
C SER A 4 -11.63 -7.33 -21.96
N ASP A 5 -12.65 -6.97 -22.75
CA ASP A 5 -12.46 -6.36 -24.08
C ASP A 5 -11.75 -5.00 -23.95
N SER A 6 -12.11 -4.22 -22.93
CA SER A 6 -11.49 -2.93 -22.66
C SER A 6 -10.02 -3.06 -22.27
N GLN A 7 -9.65 -4.08 -21.50
CA GLN A 7 -8.27 -4.32 -21.09
C GLN A 7 -7.40 -4.75 -22.27
N GLN A 8 -7.90 -5.65 -23.12
CA GLN A 8 -7.17 -6.09 -24.31
C GLN A 8 -6.89 -4.91 -25.26
N MET A 9 -7.89 -4.06 -25.50
CA MET A 9 -7.71 -2.86 -26.33
C MET A 9 -6.63 -1.91 -25.77
N MET A 10 -6.56 -1.75 -24.45
CA MET A 10 -5.53 -0.93 -23.82
C MET A 10 -4.15 -1.57 -23.92
N ILE A 11 -4.04 -2.88 -23.72
CA ILE A 11 -2.80 -3.65 -23.92
C ILE A 11 -2.28 -3.46 -25.35
N ASP A 12 -3.15 -3.64 -26.35
CA ASP A 12 -2.78 -3.48 -27.76
C ASP A 12 -2.35 -2.04 -28.06
N ARG A 13 -3.02 -1.05 -27.46
CA ARG A 13 -2.65 0.37 -27.57
C ARG A 13 -1.25 0.63 -27.00
N PHE A 14 -0.94 0.09 -25.82
CA PHE A 14 0.38 0.23 -25.20
C PHE A 14 1.47 -0.42 -26.04
N ALA A 15 1.27 -1.67 -26.44
CA ALA A 15 2.21 -2.42 -27.26
C ALA A 15 2.45 -1.72 -28.62
N GLY A 16 1.37 -1.26 -29.28
CA GLY A 16 1.44 -0.54 -30.55
C GLY A 16 2.19 0.79 -30.45
N TRP A 17 1.94 1.57 -29.38
CA TRP A 17 2.71 2.79 -29.13
C TRP A 17 4.19 2.47 -28.92
N GLY A 18 4.51 1.52 -28.03
CA GLY A 18 5.88 1.11 -27.75
C GLY A 18 6.60 0.60 -28.98
N GLN A 19 5.91 -0.11 -29.87
CA GLN A 19 6.46 -0.62 -31.12
C GLN A 19 7.00 0.52 -32.00
N ASN A 20 6.30 1.65 -32.03
CA ASN A 20 6.65 2.83 -32.82
C ASN A 20 7.75 3.71 -32.18
N GLN A 21 8.12 3.46 -30.92
CA GLN A 21 9.20 4.19 -30.25
C GLN A 21 10.54 3.47 -30.38
N PRO A 22 11.54 4.01 -31.12
CA PRO A 22 12.81 3.32 -31.35
C PRO A 22 13.61 3.06 -30.07
N SER A 23 13.54 3.96 -29.09
CA SER A 23 14.24 3.85 -27.79
C SER A 23 13.59 2.84 -26.85
N VAL A 24 12.28 2.58 -26.97
CA VAL A 24 11.58 1.57 -26.17
C VAL A 24 11.92 0.19 -26.70
N ARG A 25 12.42 -0.66 -25.81
CA ARG A 25 12.86 -2.03 -26.11
C ARG A 25 11.93 -3.09 -25.55
N ALA A 26 11.33 -2.82 -24.39
CA ALA A 26 10.28 -3.67 -23.83
C ALA A 26 9.25 -2.82 -23.07
N MET A 27 8.05 -3.35 -22.92
CA MET A 27 7.01 -2.80 -22.05
C MET A 27 6.36 -3.92 -21.26
N LEU A 28 6.10 -3.67 -19.98
CA LEU A 28 5.43 -4.61 -19.09
C LEU A 28 4.27 -3.91 -18.41
N LEU A 29 3.17 -4.62 -18.21
CA LEU A 29 2.13 -4.26 -17.26
C LEU A 29 2.43 -4.96 -15.94
N THR A 30 2.14 -4.32 -14.81
CA THR A 30 2.32 -4.91 -13.48
C THR A 30 1.12 -4.64 -12.55
N SER A 31 1.23 -5.02 -11.27
CA SER A 31 0.31 -4.66 -10.19
C SER A 31 -1.09 -5.28 -10.37
N SER A 32 -2.16 -4.60 -9.94
CA SER A 32 -3.50 -5.18 -9.74
C SER A 32 -4.09 -5.88 -10.97
N ARG A 33 -3.69 -5.49 -12.19
CA ARG A 33 -4.19 -6.05 -13.46
C ARG A 33 -3.47 -7.32 -13.90
N THR A 34 -2.40 -7.70 -13.22
CA THR A 34 -1.60 -8.90 -13.52
C THR A 34 -1.69 -9.95 -12.41
N VAL A 35 -2.32 -9.62 -11.27
CA VAL A 35 -2.58 -10.58 -10.19
C VAL A 35 -3.69 -11.56 -10.61
N PRO A 36 -3.45 -12.89 -10.55
CA PRO A 36 -4.48 -13.90 -10.80
C PRO A 36 -5.68 -13.69 -9.86
N ASN A 37 -6.89 -13.65 -10.42
CA ASN A 37 -8.13 -13.38 -9.68
C ASN A 37 -8.13 -12.02 -8.94
N GLY A 38 -7.27 -11.08 -9.34
CA GLY A 38 -7.26 -9.72 -8.83
C GLY A 38 -8.58 -9.00 -9.11
N VAL A 39 -9.08 -8.26 -8.12
CA VAL A 39 -10.31 -7.47 -8.28
C VAL A 39 -9.94 -6.11 -8.88
N VAL A 40 -10.27 -5.96 -10.16
CA VAL A 40 -10.15 -4.73 -10.95
C VAL A 40 -11.53 -4.17 -11.28
N ASP A 41 -11.65 -2.86 -11.40
CA ASP A 41 -12.87 -2.15 -11.79
C ASP A 41 -12.54 -1.02 -12.79
N VAL A 42 -13.53 -0.17 -13.07
CA VAL A 42 -13.41 0.95 -14.01
C VAL A 42 -12.50 2.08 -13.49
N LEU A 43 -12.21 2.12 -12.19
CA LEU A 43 -11.31 3.08 -11.55
C LEU A 43 -9.91 2.50 -11.30
N SER A 44 -9.65 1.29 -11.79
CA SER A 44 -8.34 0.66 -11.62
C SER A 44 -7.33 1.21 -12.63
N ASP A 45 -6.16 1.54 -12.15
CA ASP A 45 -5.08 2.14 -12.93
C ASP A 45 -4.37 1.11 -13.82
N TYR A 46 -3.51 1.58 -14.72
CA TYR A 46 -2.56 0.74 -15.45
C TYR A 46 -1.14 1.08 -14.99
N ASP A 47 -0.45 0.13 -14.37
CA ASP A 47 0.95 0.27 -13.96
C ASP A 47 1.85 -0.28 -15.08
N VAL A 48 2.51 0.60 -15.84
CA VAL A 48 3.26 0.27 -17.06
C VAL A 48 4.75 0.57 -16.91
N ILE A 49 5.57 -0.47 -16.99
CA ILE A 49 7.03 -0.33 -17.01
C ILE A 49 7.49 -0.13 -18.46
N LEU A 50 8.18 0.98 -18.71
CA LEU A 50 8.82 1.32 -19.98
C LEU A 50 10.32 1.03 -19.90
N VAL A 51 10.76 -0.02 -20.59
CA VAL A 51 12.19 -0.35 -20.69
C VAL A 51 12.79 0.33 -21.92
N THR A 52 13.64 1.32 -21.69
CA THR A 52 14.22 2.19 -22.73
C THR A 52 15.75 2.14 -22.74
N THR A 53 16.38 2.44 -23.87
CA THR A 53 17.85 2.60 -23.94
C THR A 53 18.35 3.76 -23.10
N ASP A 54 17.54 4.79 -22.92
CA ASP A 54 17.83 5.98 -22.12
C ASP A 54 16.51 6.56 -21.60
N ILE A 55 16.41 6.84 -20.29
CA ILE A 55 15.22 7.42 -19.68
C ILE A 55 15.19 8.95 -19.82
N GLN A 56 16.34 9.60 -20.06
CA GLN A 56 16.48 11.06 -20.02
C GLN A 56 15.55 11.77 -21.01
N PRO A 57 15.38 11.33 -22.27
CA PRO A 57 14.44 11.98 -23.19
C PRO A 57 12.99 11.93 -22.71
N TYR A 58 12.56 10.80 -22.14
CA TYR A 58 11.21 10.61 -21.59
C TYR A 58 11.02 11.39 -20.29
N HIS A 59 12.09 11.57 -19.50
CA HIS A 59 12.06 12.38 -18.30
C HIS A 59 12.03 13.89 -18.62
N ALA A 60 12.88 14.35 -19.53
CA ALA A 60 13.01 15.76 -19.91
C ALA A 60 11.79 16.28 -20.69
N HIS A 61 11.27 15.47 -21.62
CA HIS A 61 10.14 15.83 -22.47
C HIS A 61 8.90 15.01 -22.13
N ARG A 62 7.80 15.69 -21.82
CA ARG A 62 6.54 15.05 -21.37
C ARG A 62 5.50 14.91 -22.48
N GLY A 63 5.82 15.39 -23.69
CA GLY A 63 4.86 15.45 -24.81
C GLY A 63 4.33 14.08 -25.23
N TRP A 64 5.12 13.03 -25.06
CA TRP A 64 4.75 11.65 -25.37
C TRP A 64 3.56 11.14 -24.54
N LEU A 65 3.32 11.71 -23.36
CA LEU A 65 2.15 11.36 -22.54
C LEU A 65 0.84 11.66 -23.27
N SER A 66 0.82 12.69 -24.11
CA SER A 66 -0.37 13.08 -24.88
C SER A 66 -0.79 12.03 -25.92
N ASP A 67 0.08 11.08 -26.26
CA ASP A 67 -0.24 9.97 -27.18
C ASP A 67 -1.30 9.03 -26.58
N PHE A 68 -1.43 9.03 -25.24
CA PHE A 68 -2.42 8.23 -24.52
C PHE A 68 -3.74 8.98 -24.25
N GLY A 69 -3.80 10.26 -24.58
CA GLY A 69 -4.98 11.11 -24.45
C GLY A 69 -4.61 12.48 -23.91
N ARG A 70 -5.62 13.33 -23.70
CA ARG A 70 -5.39 14.64 -23.10
C ARG A 70 -5.11 14.48 -21.60
N VAL A 71 -3.90 14.88 -21.19
CA VAL A 71 -3.46 14.82 -19.79
C VAL A 71 -4.27 15.82 -18.96
N LEU A 72 -4.93 15.33 -17.92
CA LEU A 72 -5.69 16.13 -16.95
C LEU A 72 -4.77 16.61 -15.81
N THR A 73 -4.03 15.69 -15.20
CA THR A 73 -3.02 16.02 -14.18
C THR A 73 -1.89 15.00 -14.19
N LEU A 74 -0.73 15.43 -13.69
CA LEU A 74 0.52 14.71 -13.79
C LEU A 74 1.36 14.91 -12.53
N TYR A 75 1.83 13.82 -11.96
CA TYR A 75 2.98 13.80 -11.08
C TYR A 75 4.15 13.09 -11.76
N ARG A 76 5.37 13.52 -11.46
CA ARG A 76 6.61 12.94 -11.99
C ARG A 76 7.64 12.90 -10.87
N ASP A 77 8.17 11.73 -10.58
CA ASP A 77 9.29 11.60 -9.65
C ASP A 77 10.53 12.30 -10.19
N PRO A 78 11.40 12.84 -9.33
CA PRO A 78 12.78 13.11 -9.74
C PRO A 78 13.44 11.84 -10.28
N ILE A 79 14.55 11.97 -10.98
CA ILE A 79 15.37 10.80 -11.30
C ILE A 79 15.99 10.31 -9.99
N LEU A 80 15.74 9.04 -9.67
CA LEU A 80 16.22 8.39 -8.46
C LEU A 80 17.07 7.17 -8.82
N PRO A 81 18.09 6.83 -8.02
CA PRO A 81 18.85 5.62 -8.21
C PRO A 81 18.07 4.41 -7.69
N GLU A 82 17.87 3.39 -8.54
CA GLU A 82 17.30 2.11 -8.17
C GLU A 82 18.20 0.99 -8.70
N GLY A 83 18.70 0.13 -7.80
CA GLY A 83 19.66 -0.91 -8.16
C GLY A 83 20.95 -0.40 -8.81
N GLY A 84 21.30 0.88 -8.59
CA GLY A 84 22.45 1.55 -9.21
C GLY A 84 22.15 2.22 -10.56
N PHE A 85 20.89 2.23 -11.02
CA PHE A 85 20.48 2.84 -12.29
C PHE A 85 19.55 4.01 -12.09
N GLU A 86 19.57 4.95 -13.02
CA GLU A 86 18.61 6.05 -13.06
C GLU A 86 17.22 5.54 -13.44
N THR A 87 16.24 5.71 -12.56
CA THR A 87 14.82 5.42 -12.81
C THR A 87 13.96 6.65 -12.49
N SER A 88 12.74 6.69 -13.03
CA SER A 88 11.79 7.76 -12.76
C SER A 88 10.36 7.26 -12.99
N GLY A 89 9.42 7.75 -12.19
CA GLY A 89 8.00 7.45 -12.29
C GLY A 89 7.18 8.61 -12.84
N TYR A 90 6.05 8.30 -13.45
CA TYR A 90 4.99 9.23 -13.80
C TYR A 90 3.66 8.69 -13.33
N ILE A 91 2.84 9.53 -12.70
CA ILE A 91 1.46 9.22 -12.35
C ILE A 91 0.58 10.15 -13.19
N VAL A 92 -0.16 9.59 -14.14
CA VAL A 92 -0.87 10.36 -15.17
C VAL A 92 -2.35 10.08 -15.13
N GLN A 93 -3.13 11.13 -14.89
CA GLN A 93 -4.58 11.10 -15.06
C GLN A 93 -4.95 11.78 -16.38
N TYR A 94 -5.79 11.13 -17.18
CA TYR A 94 -6.31 11.67 -18.44
C TYR A 94 -7.76 12.15 -18.28
N GLU A 95 -8.19 13.10 -19.13
CA GLU A 95 -9.54 13.70 -19.08
C GLU A 95 -10.66 12.68 -19.27
N GLU A 96 -10.41 11.63 -20.06
CA GLU A 96 -11.38 10.54 -20.35
C GLU A 96 -11.43 9.47 -19.25
N GLY A 97 -10.78 9.69 -18.11
CA GLY A 97 -10.81 8.80 -16.95
C GLY A 97 -9.72 7.73 -16.89
N LEU A 98 -8.99 7.48 -18.00
CA LEU A 98 -7.81 6.62 -17.99
C LEU A 98 -6.77 7.15 -16.99
N LYS A 99 -6.18 6.24 -16.20
CA LYS A 99 -5.04 6.53 -15.32
C LYS A 99 -3.92 5.53 -15.59
N ILE A 100 -2.72 6.05 -15.80
CA ILE A 100 -1.52 5.26 -16.09
C ILE A 100 -0.39 5.73 -15.19
N ASP A 101 0.21 4.77 -14.49
CA ASP A 101 1.41 4.98 -13.70
C ASP A 101 2.57 4.35 -14.47
N PHE A 102 3.45 5.18 -15.03
CA PHE A 102 4.60 4.71 -15.80
C PHE A 102 5.84 4.64 -14.91
N THR A 103 6.58 3.54 -15.02
CA THR A 103 7.92 3.41 -14.43
C THR A 103 8.94 3.33 -15.56
N LEU A 104 9.91 4.23 -15.59
CA LEU A 104 10.97 4.27 -16.60
C LEU A 104 12.19 3.50 -16.11
N TRP A 105 12.53 2.42 -16.82
CA TRP A 105 13.72 1.63 -16.54
C TRP A 105 14.68 1.63 -17.73
N PRO A 106 16.00 1.77 -17.49
CA PRO A 106 16.98 1.54 -18.53
C PRO A 106 17.09 0.04 -18.84
N VAL A 107 17.43 -0.30 -20.09
CA VAL A 107 17.67 -1.70 -20.52
C VAL A 107 18.67 -2.42 -19.61
N ALA A 108 19.70 -1.71 -19.13
CA ALA A 108 20.70 -2.28 -18.23
C ALA A 108 20.08 -2.79 -16.91
N TYR A 109 19.09 -2.07 -16.37
CA TYR A 109 18.42 -2.47 -15.15
C TYR A 109 17.54 -3.70 -15.36
N MET A 110 16.79 -3.75 -16.47
CA MET A 110 16.02 -4.95 -16.83
C MET A 110 16.92 -6.19 -16.99
N ARG A 111 18.11 -6.05 -17.58
CA ARG A 111 19.08 -7.15 -17.68
C ARG A 111 19.55 -7.62 -16.30
N GLN A 112 19.87 -6.68 -15.40
CA GLN A 112 20.23 -7.04 -14.03
C GLN A 112 19.10 -7.81 -13.32
N ILE A 113 17.83 -7.42 -13.53
CA ILE A 113 16.68 -8.11 -12.96
C ILE A 113 16.55 -9.53 -13.52
N VAL A 114 16.74 -9.71 -14.82
CA VAL A 114 16.69 -11.03 -15.48
C VAL A 114 17.80 -11.95 -14.97
N ASP A 115 18.98 -11.41 -14.74
CA ASP A 115 20.13 -12.17 -14.23
C ASP A 115 20.03 -12.45 -12.72
N ALA A 116 19.10 -11.81 -12.00
CA ALA A 116 18.93 -11.97 -10.56
C ALA A 116 18.18 -13.25 -10.18
N ASP A 117 18.42 -13.70 -8.95
CA ASP A 117 17.71 -14.86 -8.38
C ASP A 117 16.28 -14.57 -7.94
N GLN A 118 15.98 -13.30 -7.70
CA GLN A 118 14.68 -12.83 -7.22
C GLN A 118 14.22 -11.64 -8.06
N LEU A 119 12.92 -11.61 -8.36
CA LEU A 119 12.29 -10.47 -8.97
C LEU A 119 12.21 -9.30 -7.96
N PRO A 120 12.31 -8.04 -8.41
CA PRO A 120 11.90 -6.92 -7.59
C PRO A 120 10.42 -7.06 -7.21
N ALA A 121 10.04 -6.54 -6.04
CA ALA A 121 8.68 -6.66 -5.51
C ALA A 121 7.60 -6.20 -6.51
N GLU A 122 7.92 -5.17 -7.31
CA GLU A 122 7.07 -4.66 -8.38
C GLU A 122 6.69 -5.76 -9.39
N LEU A 123 7.65 -6.56 -9.87
CA LEU A 123 7.39 -7.64 -10.82
C LEU A 123 6.93 -8.93 -10.11
N ASP A 124 7.41 -9.20 -8.90
CA ASP A 124 6.99 -10.38 -8.14
C ASP A 124 5.51 -10.32 -7.72
N ALA A 125 4.95 -9.12 -7.60
CA ALA A 125 3.51 -8.91 -7.44
C ALA A 125 2.69 -9.37 -8.67
N GLY A 126 3.34 -9.59 -9.81
CA GLY A 126 2.74 -10.05 -11.05
C GLY A 126 3.10 -9.15 -12.23
N TYR A 127 3.44 -9.72 -13.39
CA TYR A 127 3.67 -8.93 -14.60
C TYR A 127 3.11 -9.61 -15.86
N LEU A 128 2.85 -8.80 -16.88
CA LEU A 128 2.53 -9.22 -18.23
C LEU A 128 3.42 -8.47 -19.21
N VAL A 129 4.18 -9.20 -20.03
CA VAL A 129 4.99 -8.60 -21.09
C VAL A 129 4.06 -8.14 -22.21
N LEU A 130 4.02 -6.82 -22.46
CA LEU A 130 3.21 -6.22 -23.52
C LEU A 130 3.98 -6.15 -24.84
N LEU A 131 5.30 -5.94 -24.75
CA LEU A 131 6.21 -5.78 -25.87
C LEU A 131 7.62 -6.19 -25.46
N ASP A 132 8.32 -6.94 -26.33
CA ASP A 132 9.74 -7.23 -26.18
C ASP A 132 10.41 -7.35 -27.55
N LYS A 133 11.12 -6.30 -27.97
CA LYS A 133 11.70 -6.21 -29.32
C LYS A 133 13.00 -6.99 -29.49
N TYR A 134 13.67 -7.31 -28.39
CA TYR A 134 15.04 -7.86 -28.38
C TYR A 134 15.19 -9.03 -27.41
N ASN A 135 14.07 -9.67 -27.06
CA ASN A 135 14.04 -10.80 -26.15
C ASN A 135 14.67 -10.49 -24.77
N LEU A 136 14.54 -9.25 -24.30
CA LEU A 136 15.09 -8.76 -23.04
C LEU A 136 14.43 -9.40 -21.81
N THR A 137 13.20 -9.87 -21.93
CA THR A 137 12.39 -10.41 -20.82
C THR A 137 12.34 -11.92 -20.78
N SER A 138 12.96 -12.61 -21.75
CA SER A 138 12.88 -14.07 -21.91
C SER A 138 13.37 -14.87 -20.70
N GLY A 139 14.30 -14.32 -19.92
CA GLY A 139 14.83 -14.95 -18.71
C GLY A 139 14.11 -14.54 -17.43
N LEU A 140 13.07 -13.70 -17.49
CA LEU A 140 12.34 -13.32 -16.29
C LEU A 140 11.72 -14.56 -15.64
N ARG A 141 11.93 -14.66 -14.33
CA ARG A 141 11.32 -15.69 -13.51
C ARG A 141 9.79 -15.47 -13.46
N PRO A 142 8.99 -16.52 -13.26
CA PRO A 142 7.58 -16.34 -12.96
C PRO A 142 7.42 -15.61 -11.61
N PRO A 143 6.45 -14.69 -11.49
CA PRO A 143 6.13 -14.06 -10.20
C PRO A 143 5.65 -15.11 -9.20
N SER A 144 6.13 -15.00 -7.96
CA SER A 144 5.63 -15.82 -6.85
C SER A 144 4.30 -15.30 -6.29
N TYR A 145 3.96 -14.05 -6.60
CA TYR A 145 2.82 -13.30 -6.06
C TYR A 145 2.88 -13.11 -4.54
N GLN A 146 4.07 -13.27 -3.93
CA GLN A 146 4.26 -13.12 -2.49
C GLN A 146 4.70 -11.72 -2.09
N ALA A 147 5.17 -10.90 -3.03
CA ALA A 147 5.45 -9.50 -2.76
C ALA A 147 4.28 -8.80 -2.04
N TYR A 148 4.62 -8.08 -0.98
CA TYR A 148 3.70 -7.33 -0.13
C TYR A 148 2.69 -8.18 0.68
N ILE A 149 2.76 -9.51 0.62
CA ILE A 149 2.06 -10.37 1.57
C ILE A 149 2.85 -10.36 2.89
N PRO A 150 2.22 -10.05 4.03
CA PRO A 150 2.91 -10.05 5.31
C PRO A 150 3.31 -11.47 5.70
N THR A 151 4.45 -11.60 6.37
CA THR A 151 4.83 -12.84 7.07
C THR A 151 4.23 -12.84 8.48
N PRO A 152 4.05 -14.01 9.11
CA PRO A 152 3.72 -14.07 10.53
C PRO A 152 4.73 -13.26 11.35
N PRO A 153 4.28 -12.41 12.29
CA PRO A 153 5.19 -11.66 13.14
C PRO A 153 5.93 -12.62 14.08
N THR A 154 7.16 -12.27 14.44
CA THR A 154 7.81 -12.89 15.59
C THR A 154 7.18 -12.40 16.89
N GLU A 155 7.42 -13.11 17.99
CA GLU A 155 6.99 -12.65 19.32
C GLU A 155 7.52 -11.24 19.63
N THR A 156 8.78 -10.96 19.29
CA THR A 156 9.38 -9.63 19.47
C THR A 156 8.64 -8.55 18.67
N GLN A 157 8.36 -8.78 17.38
CA GLN A 157 7.62 -7.83 16.55
C GLN A 157 6.21 -7.57 17.08
N TYR A 158 5.56 -8.63 17.59
CA TYR A 158 4.25 -8.53 18.23
C TYR A 158 4.29 -7.68 19.50
N GLN A 159 5.26 -7.90 20.39
CA GLN A 159 5.42 -7.10 21.62
C GLN A 159 5.74 -5.63 21.30
N GLU A 160 6.69 -5.38 20.39
CA GLU A 160 7.08 -4.03 19.98
C GLU A 160 5.90 -3.26 19.38
N ALA A 161 5.07 -3.91 18.56
CA ALA A 161 3.86 -3.29 18.01
C ALA A 161 2.88 -2.85 19.10
N ILE A 162 2.72 -3.65 20.16
CA ILE A 162 1.84 -3.32 21.30
C ILE A 162 2.42 -2.18 22.12
N GLU A 163 3.72 -2.20 22.38
CA GLU A 163 4.41 -1.14 23.14
C GLU A 163 4.30 0.22 22.44
N VAL A 164 4.58 0.26 21.14
CA VAL A 164 4.51 1.51 20.36
C VAL A 164 3.07 2.00 20.23
N PHE A 165 2.08 1.10 20.02
CA PHE A 165 0.67 1.47 20.03
C PHE A 165 0.29 2.19 21.33
N PHE A 166 0.61 1.61 22.48
CA PHE A 166 0.27 2.22 23.77
C PHE A 166 1.05 3.50 24.04
N LEU A 167 2.29 3.64 23.56
CA LEU A 167 3.02 4.91 23.63
C LEU A 167 2.29 6.02 22.87
N ASP A 168 1.77 5.74 21.68
CA ASP A 168 1.06 6.73 20.86
C ASP A 168 -0.28 7.14 21.45
N THR A 169 -0.98 6.22 22.12
CA THR A 169 -2.21 6.56 22.87
C THR A 169 -1.97 7.59 23.98
N ILE A 170 -0.76 7.63 24.57
CA ILE A 170 -0.37 8.65 25.55
C ILE A 170 -0.20 10.01 24.86
N TYR A 171 0.42 10.07 23.69
CA TYR A 171 0.53 11.33 22.94
C TYR A 171 -0.86 11.85 22.55
N MET A 172 -1.75 10.96 22.09
CA MET A 172 -3.13 11.32 21.78
C MET A 172 -3.85 11.94 22.99
N ALA A 173 -3.76 11.31 24.16
CA ALA A 173 -4.35 11.83 25.38
C ALA A 173 -3.84 13.23 25.74
N LYS A 174 -2.54 13.49 25.56
CA LYS A 174 -1.94 14.82 25.77
C LYS A 174 -2.48 15.86 24.79
N TYR A 175 -2.62 15.52 23.50
CA TYR A 175 -3.18 16.43 22.51
C TYR A 175 -4.65 16.75 22.79
N LEU A 176 -5.46 15.75 23.13
CA LEU A 176 -6.85 15.94 23.52
C LEU A 176 -7.00 16.82 24.76
N TRP A 177 -6.18 16.60 25.78
CA TRP A 177 -6.24 17.44 26.98
C TRP A 177 -5.89 18.91 26.69
N ARG A 178 -4.95 19.16 25.77
CA ARG A 178 -4.59 20.50 25.28
C ARG A 178 -5.55 21.09 24.25
N GLU A 179 -6.56 20.33 23.82
CA GLU A 179 -7.45 20.69 22.72
C GLU A 179 -6.72 20.96 21.38
N ASP A 180 -5.53 20.36 21.18
CA ASP A 180 -4.78 20.44 19.92
C ASP A 180 -5.35 19.44 18.91
N MET A 181 -6.54 19.77 18.38
CA MET A 181 -7.33 18.83 17.60
C MET A 181 -6.66 18.42 16.29
N VAL A 182 -5.85 19.28 15.66
CA VAL A 182 -5.13 18.90 14.42
C VAL A 182 -4.09 17.83 14.73
N ALA A 183 -3.28 18.03 15.78
CA ALA A 183 -2.32 17.02 16.22
C ALA A 183 -3.03 15.74 16.72
N ALA A 184 -4.14 15.87 17.44
CA ALA A 184 -4.94 14.75 17.91
C ALA A 184 -5.50 13.92 16.73
N LYS A 185 -6.04 14.56 15.70
CA LYS A 185 -6.54 13.86 14.50
C LYS A 185 -5.42 13.15 13.76
N HIS A 186 -4.26 13.78 13.60
CA HIS A 186 -3.10 13.13 13.01
C HIS A 186 -2.65 11.92 13.85
N MET A 187 -2.55 12.07 15.17
CA MET A 187 -2.17 10.99 16.07
C MET A 187 -3.15 9.81 16.03
N LEU A 188 -4.45 10.07 16.18
CA LEU A 188 -5.45 9.00 16.25
C LEU A 188 -5.68 8.34 14.88
N ASP A 189 -5.90 9.12 13.82
CA ASP A 189 -6.29 8.54 12.54
C ASP A 189 -5.08 7.99 11.78
N HIS A 190 -3.93 8.66 11.80
CA HIS A 190 -2.75 8.20 11.08
C HIS A 190 -1.93 7.19 11.90
N PHE A 191 -1.31 7.62 12.99
CA PHE A 191 -0.39 6.75 13.74
C PHE A 191 -1.15 5.59 14.41
N ILE A 192 -2.07 5.88 15.33
CA ILE A 192 -2.75 4.84 16.12
C ILE A 192 -3.56 3.89 15.24
N LYS A 193 -4.33 4.40 14.28
CA LYS A 193 -5.16 3.52 13.43
C LYS A 193 -4.41 2.95 12.24
N HIS A 194 -3.81 3.78 11.39
CA HIS A 194 -3.20 3.28 10.15
C HIS A 194 -1.85 2.58 10.37
N GLU A 195 -1.01 3.05 11.28
CA GLU A 195 0.31 2.45 11.49
C GLU A 195 0.31 1.31 12.52
N HIS A 196 -0.66 1.26 13.45
CA HIS A 196 -0.67 0.24 14.51
C HIS A 196 -1.89 -0.69 14.46
N LEU A 197 -3.11 -0.14 14.52
CA LEU A 197 -4.33 -0.95 14.59
C LEU A 197 -4.56 -1.77 13.31
N ILE A 198 -4.42 -1.16 12.13
CA ILE A 198 -4.65 -1.85 10.86
C ILE A 198 -3.64 -3.00 10.66
N PRO A 199 -2.34 -2.85 10.96
CA PRO A 199 -1.41 -3.97 10.97
C PRO A 199 -1.78 -5.10 11.93
N MET A 200 -2.21 -4.79 13.16
CA MET A 200 -2.68 -5.81 14.11
C MET A 200 -3.94 -6.54 13.60
N LEU A 201 -4.90 -5.80 13.04
CA LEU A 201 -6.08 -6.36 12.37
C LEU A 201 -5.71 -7.21 11.15
N THR A 202 -4.63 -6.84 10.45
CA THR A 202 -4.09 -7.59 9.31
C THR A 202 -3.53 -8.93 9.76
N TRP A 203 -2.71 -8.96 10.82
CA TRP A 203 -2.26 -10.21 11.42
C TRP A 203 -3.44 -11.09 11.84
N HIS A 204 -4.45 -10.50 12.48
CA HIS A 204 -5.64 -11.23 12.91
C HIS A 204 -6.35 -11.95 11.75
N PHE A 205 -6.66 -11.27 10.63
CA PHE A 205 -7.34 -11.95 9.53
C PHE A 205 -6.42 -12.89 8.72
N GLU A 206 -5.12 -12.63 8.69
CA GLU A 206 -4.14 -13.46 7.97
C GLU A 206 -3.83 -14.80 8.65
N ILE A 207 -3.95 -14.89 9.98
CA ILE A 207 -3.76 -16.15 10.72
C ILE A 207 -4.62 -17.27 10.11
N THR A 208 -5.91 -17.01 9.89
CA THR A 208 -6.87 -17.98 9.31
C THR A 208 -6.70 -18.19 7.80
N ARG A 209 -5.92 -17.33 7.15
CA ARG A 209 -5.66 -17.35 5.69
C ARG A 209 -4.25 -17.79 5.37
N HIS A 210 -3.48 -18.21 6.38
CA HIS A 210 -2.14 -18.74 6.23
C HIS A 210 -1.18 -17.78 5.53
N TRP A 211 -1.31 -16.47 5.77
CA TRP A 211 -0.38 -15.46 5.25
C TRP A 211 -0.32 -15.48 3.72
N THR A 212 -1.48 -15.37 3.08
CA THR A 212 -1.66 -15.47 1.62
C THR A 212 -2.38 -14.27 1.00
N VAL A 213 -2.86 -13.32 1.79
CA VAL A 213 -3.53 -12.12 1.26
C VAL A 213 -2.60 -10.93 1.36
N LYS A 214 -2.42 -10.27 0.22
CA LYS A 214 -1.83 -8.93 0.17
C LYS A 214 -2.81 -7.92 0.78
N PRO A 215 -2.54 -7.34 1.97
CA PRO A 215 -3.36 -6.27 2.51
C PRO A 215 -3.32 -5.09 1.54
N SER A 216 -4.47 -4.48 1.29
CA SER A 216 -4.51 -3.31 0.42
C SER A 216 -4.01 -2.09 1.19
N LEU A 217 -3.26 -1.23 0.48
CA LEU A 217 -2.76 0.04 1.04
C LEU A 217 -3.86 0.84 1.75
N PHE A 218 -3.48 1.51 2.84
CA PHE A 218 -4.35 2.37 3.66
C PHE A 218 -5.60 1.68 4.22
N GLY A 219 -5.58 0.35 4.37
CA GLY A 219 -6.75 -0.40 4.85
C GLY A 219 -7.89 -0.47 3.83
N ARG A 220 -7.60 -0.25 2.54
CA ARG A 220 -8.60 -0.46 1.48
C ARG A 220 -9.17 -1.88 1.59
N ARG A 221 -10.47 -2.01 1.35
CA ARG A 221 -11.19 -3.30 1.39
C ARG A 221 -11.15 -4.04 2.73
N LEU A 222 -10.68 -3.46 3.84
CA LEU A 222 -10.68 -4.12 5.16
C LEU A 222 -12.03 -4.73 5.55
N LYS A 223 -13.14 -4.08 5.21
CA LYS A 223 -14.50 -4.61 5.42
C LYS A 223 -14.72 -6.01 4.84
N HIS A 224 -14.04 -6.38 3.76
CA HIS A 224 -14.15 -7.71 3.15
C HIS A 224 -13.39 -8.78 3.94
N TRP A 225 -12.38 -8.37 4.71
CA TRP A 225 -11.47 -9.28 5.41
C TRP A 225 -11.83 -9.44 6.89
N LEU A 226 -12.31 -8.37 7.51
CA LEU A 226 -12.66 -8.33 8.93
C LEU A 226 -13.95 -9.08 9.24
N ARG A 227 -13.96 -9.69 10.43
CA ARG A 227 -15.17 -10.19 11.06
C ARG A 227 -16.15 -9.02 11.26
N PRO A 228 -17.47 -9.21 11.05
CA PRO A 228 -18.43 -8.10 11.11
C PRO A 228 -18.38 -7.26 12.41
N ASP A 229 -18.21 -7.90 13.56
CA ASP A 229 -18.07 -7.23 14.86
C ASP A 229 -16.80 -6.36 14.95
N LEU A 230 -15.67 -6.80 14.39
CA LEU A 230 -14.44 -6.00 14.34
C LEU A 230 -14.59 -4.81 13.39
N TRP A 231 -15.29 -4.98 12.27
CA TRP A 231 -15.60 -3.89 11.36
C TRP A 231 -16.49 -2.83 12.04
N ASP A 232 -17.54 -3.27 12.74
CA ASP A 232 -18.46 -2.35 13.42
C ASP A 232 -17.74 -1.57 14.53
N LYS A 233 -16.85 -2.24 15.29
CA LYS A 233 -15.96 -1.58 16.27
C LYS A 233 -15.01 -0.59 15.60
N LEU A 234 -14.39 -0.95 14.47
CA LEU A 234 -13.49 -0.04 13.75
C LEU A 234 -14.24 1.19 13.25
N ALA A 235 -15.43 1.02 12.70
CA ALA A 235 -16.22 2.09 12.11
C ALA A 235 -16.57 3.19 13.11
N VAL A 236 -16.92 2.83 14.36
CA VAL A 236 -17.26 3.82 15.39
C VAL A 236 -16.06 4.61 15.92
N THR A 237 -14.83 4.14 15.67
CA THR A 237 -13.62 4.91 16.04
C THR A 237 -13.38 6.13 15.14
N TYR A 238 -14.00 6.21 13.97
CA TYR A 238 -13.86 7.35 13.07
C TYR A 238 -14.89 8.42 13.38
N THR A 239 -14.42 9.57 13.87
CA THR A 239 -15.25 10.71 14.27
C THR A 239 -14.70 12.02 13.72
N GLY A 240 -15.55 13.06 13.72
CA GLY A 240 -15.23 14.43 13.33
C GLY A 240 -14.33 15.16 14.33
N PHE A 241 -14.44 16.50 14.37
CA PHE A 241 -13.58 17.36 15.20
C PHE A 241 -14.06 17.55 16.66
N ASP A 242 -15.12 16.86 17.09
CA ASP A 242 -15.62 17.00 18.46
C ASP A 242 -14.65 16.39 19.49
N LEU A 243 -14.32 17.16 20.53
CA LEU A 243 -13.32 16.77 21.51
C LEU A 243 -13.74 15.51 22.31
N GLN A 244 -14.99 15.47 22.77
CA GLN A 244 -15.47 14.34 23.59
C GLN A 244 -15.62 13.08 22.76
N ALA A 245 -16.08 13.21 21.51
CA ALA A 245 -16.15 12.10 20.58
C ALA A 245 -14.75 11.53 20.30
N ASN A 246 -13.70 12.35 20.22
CA ASN A 246 -12.33 11.85 20.03
C ASN A 246 -11.74 11.21 21.30
N TRP A 247 -12.14 11.65 22.51
CA TRP A 247 -11.84 10.90 23.74
C TRP A 247 -12.49 9.51 23.71
N THR A 248 -13.76 9.42 23.34
CA THR A 248 -14.45 8.12 23.18
C THR A 248 -13.77 7.27 22.12
N ALA A 249 -13.49 7.83 20.95
CA ALA A 249 -12.82 7.13 19.86
C ALA A 249 -11.43 6.59 20.24
N LEU A 250 -10.66 7.31 21.08
CA LEU A 250 -9.39 6.80 21.62
C LEU A 250 -9.60 5.52 22.43
N PHE A 251 -10.56 5.52 23.37
CA PHE A 251 -10.83 4.34 24.19
C PHE A 251 -11.42 3.18 23.37
N ASP A 252 -12.35 3.47 22.44
CA ASP A 252 -12.89 2.45 21.52
C ASP A 252 -11.79 1.82 20.65
N THR A 253 -10.79 2.63 20.25
CA THR A 253 -9.61 2.17 19.51
C THR A 253 -8.71 1.28 20.37
N ILE A 254 -8.47 1.66 21.64
CA ILE A 254 -7.72 0.85 22.61
C ILE A 254 -8.40 -0.50 22.83
N ASP A 255 -9.72 -0.50 23.03
CA ASP A 255 -10.49 -1.72 23.26
C ASP A 255 -10.46 -2.66 22.04
N LEU A 256 -10.58 -2.11 20.83
CA LEU A 256 -10.48 -2.90 19.60
C LEU A 256 -9.06 -3.46 19.41
N TYR A 257 -8.03 -2.64 19.64
CA TYR A 257 -6.64 -3.08 19.54
C TYR A 257 -6.35 -4.21 20.53
N ARG A 258 -6.74 -4.02 21.79
CA ARG A 258 -6.60 -5.02 22.86
C ARG A 258 -7.26 -6.34 22.49
N LEU A 259 -8.53 -6.31 22.08
CA LEU A 259 -9.27 -7.51 21.65
C LEU A 259 -8.51 -8.24 20.54
N THR A 260 -8.12 -7.50 19.50
CA THR A 260 -7.44 -8.05 18.33
C THR A 260 -6.06 -8.62 18.68
N ALA A 261 -5.28 -7.90 19.50
CA ALA A 261 -3.95 -8.31 19.91
C ALA A 261 -3.98 -9.57 20.78
N ILE A 262 -4.93 -9.69 21.72
CA ILE A 262 -5.14 -10.92 22.49
C ILE A 262 -5.46 -12.09 21.57
N GLU A 263 -6.42 -11.94 20.65
CA GLU A 263 -6.78 -13.01 19.69
C GLU A 263 -5.56 -13.41 18.83
N VAL A 264 -4.74 -12.45 18.37
CA VAL A 264 -3.50 -12.72 17.63
C VAL A 264 -2.49 -13.48 18.50
N GLY A 265 -2.23 -13.01 19.72
CA GLY A 265 -1.29 -13.63 20.65
C GLY A 265 -1.67 -15.06 21.00
N GLU A 266 -2.95 -15.33 21.29
CA GLU A 266 -3.45 -16.68 21.56
C GLU A 266 -3.25 -17.64 20.39
N ASN A 267 -3.47 -17.18 19.16
CA ASN A 267 -3.30 -18.00 17.95
C ASN A 267 -1.83 -18.25 17.60
N LEU A 268 -0.93 -17.31 17.92
CA LEU A 268 0.50 -17.42 17.63
C LEU A 268 1.33 -17.98 18.81
N GLY A 269 0.71 -18.13 19.99
CA GLY A 269 1.38 -18.58 21.22
C GLY A 269 2.20 -17.49 21.92
N TYR A 270 1.86 -16.22 21.72
CA TYR A 270 2.54 -15.06 22.32
C TYR A 270 1.73 -14.49 23.49
N ALA A 271 2.41 -14.14 24.58
CA ALA A 271 1.74 -13.60 25.76
C ALA A 271 1.33 -12.13 25.57
N TYR A 272 0.08 -11.77 25.87
CA TYR A 272 -0.33 -10.36 25.85
C TYR A 272 0.12 -9.62 27.13
N PRO A 273 0.73 -8.42 27.03
CA PRO A 273 1.28 -7.70 28.18
C PRO A 273 0.19 -6.93 28.96
N HIS A 274 -0.68 -7.66 29.68
CA HIS A 274 -1.81 -7.07 30.43
C HIS A 274 -1.41 -5.97 31.44
N ASP A 275 -0.26 -6.09 32.11
CA ASP A 275 0.21 -5.07 33.06
C ASP A 275 0.54 -3.73 32.38
N LEU A 276 1.15 -3.78 31.19
CA LEU A 276 1.45 -2.59 30.39
C LEU A 276 0.16 -1.85 30.04
N GLU A 277 -0.82 -2.56 29.49
CA GLU A 277 -2.14 -2.02 29.14
C GLU A 277 -2.76 -1.31 30.35
N GLN A 278 -2.87 -1.99 31.49
CA GLN A 278 -3.52 -1.45 32.69
C GLN A 278 -2.86 -0.16 33.16
N ARG A 279 -1.52 -0.11 33.19
CA ARG A 279 -0.77 1.09 33.58
C ARG A 279 -0.96 2.25 32.60
N VAL A 280 -0.99 1.97 31.30
CA VAL A 280 -1.18 3.00 30.27
C VAL A 280 -2.61 3.55 30.29
N GLN A 281 -3.62 2.69 30.40
CA GLN A 281 -5.01 3.14 30.53
C GLN A 281 -5.21 4.01 31.77
N ALA A 282 -4.67 3.60 32.92
CA ALA A 282 -4.72 4.41 34.14
C ALA A 282 -4.05 5.78 33.96
N TYR A 283 -2.93 5.84 33.24
CA TYR A 283 -2.23 7.08 32.93
C TYR A 283 -3.04 8.00 32.00
N ILE A 284 -3.67 7.45 30.96
CA ILE A 284 -4.53 8.21 30.03
C ILE A 284 -5.77 8.75 30.75
N GLN A 285 -6.41 7.95 31.60
CA GLN A 285 -7.52 8.41 32.45
C GLN A 285 -7.08 9.54 33.38
N LYS A 286 -5.88 9.44 33.98
CA LYS A 286 -5.32 10.53 34.77
C LYS A 286 -5.18 11.81 33.96
N ILE A 287 -4.65 11.74 32.73
CA ILE A 287 -4.54 12.91 31.84
C ILE A 287 -5.92 13.52 31.57
N ARG A 288 -6.92 12.70 31.24
CA ARG A 288 -8.28 13.17 30.94
C ARG A 288 -8.90 13.99 32.07
N HIS A 289 -8.53 13.68 33.32
CA HIS A 289 -9.04 14.31 34.53
C HIS A 289 -8.06 15.30 35.18
N LEU A 290 -6.96 15.68 34.51
CA LEU A 290 -6.10 16.76 35.00
C LEU A 290 -6.88 18.08 34.99
N ASP A 291 -6.73 18.85 36.07
CA ASP A 291 -7.24 20.22 36.16
C ASP A 291 -6.65 21.08 35.04
N ARG A 292 -7.50 21.88 34.40
CA ARG A 292 -7.14 22.78 33.31
C ARG A 292 -6.61 24.12 33.80
#